data_AF-A0A8T6BXQ5-F1
#
_entry.id   AF-A0A8T6BXQ5-F1
#
_cell.length_a   1.000
_cell.length_b   1.000
_cell.length_c   1.000
_cell.angle_alpha   90.00
_cell.angle_beta   90.00
_cell.angle_gamma   90.00
#
_symmetry.space_group_name_H-M   'P 1'
#
loop_
_entity.id
_entity.type
_entity.pdbx_description
1 polymer ?
#
loop_
_entity_poly.entity_id
_entity_poly.type
_entity_poly.pdbx_seq_one_letter_code
_entity_poly.pdbx_strand_id
1 'polypeptide(L)'
;GQESLKVHACVGLPLFAGQNLIGALTLDGMQPDQFDVFSDEELRLIAALAAGALSNALLIEQLESQNMLPGDAAPFEAVKQTQMIGLSPGMTQLKKEIEIVAASDLNVLISGETGTGKELVAKAIHEASPRAVNPLVYLNCAALPESVAESELFGHVKGAFTGAISNRSGKFEMADNGTLFLDEIGELSLALQAKLLRVLQYGDIQRVGDDRSLRVDVRVLAATNRDLREEVLAGRFRADLFHRLSVFPLSVPPLRERGDDVILLAGYF
;
A
#
# COMPACT_ATOMS: atom_id res chain seq x y z
N GLY A 1 -21.13 60.32 3.97
CA GLY A 1 -20.65 59.70 5.21
C GLY A 1 -19.51 58.79 4.85
N GLN A 2 -18.31 59.04 5.36
CA GLN A 2 -17.20 58.10 5.26
C GLN A 2 -17.56 56.89 6.13
N GLU A 3 -17.78 55.72 5.53
CA GLU A 3 -17.75 54.46 6.27
C GLU A 3 -16.32 54.30 6.80
N SER A 4 -16.14 54.48 8.11
CA SER A 4 -14.88 54.18 8.76
C SER A 4 -14.61 52.69 8.58
N LEU A 5 -13.60 52.35 7.78
CA LEU A 5 -13.00 51.02 7.78
C LEU A 5 -12.82 50.61 9.25
N LYS A 6 -13.50 49.55 9.68
CA LYS A 6 -13.31 48.96 11.01
C LYS A 6 -11.90 48.41 11.03
N VAL A 7 -10.94 49.23 11.44
CA VAL A 7 -9.55 48.82 11.59
C VAL A 7 -9.53 47.76 12.68
N HIS A 8 -9.23 46.53 12.29
CA HIS A 8 -9.02 45.41 13.20
C HIS A 8 -7.51 45.18 13.31
N ALA A 9 -7.04 44.85 14.52
CA ALA A 9 -5.68 44.39 14.70
C ALA A 9 -5.60 42.90 14.39
N CYS A 10 -4.50 42.44 13.79
CA CYS A 10 -4.25 41.03 13.51
C CYS A 10 -2.80 40.71 13.87
N VAL A 11 -2.59 39.62 14.61
CA VAL A 11 -1.25 39.09 14.94
C VAL A 11 -1.16 37.67 14.43
N GLY A 12 -0.11 37.39 13.67
CA GLY A 12 0.22 36.05 13.19
C GLY A 12 1.45 35.49 13.90
N LEU A 13 1.30 34.33 14.53
CA LEU A 13 2.37 33.65 15.26
C LEU A 13 2.70 32.32 14.56
N PRO A 14 3.96 32.10 14.14
CA PRO A 14 4.34 30.83 13.53
C PRO A 14 4.45 29.73 14.61
N LEU A 15 3.92 28.55 14.31
CA LEU A 15 3.94 27.39 15.19
C LEU A 15 5.01 26.41 14.70
N PHE A 16 6.04 26.17 15.51
CA PHE A 16 7.15 25.29 15.16
C PHE A 16 7.20 24.03 16.02
N ALA A 17 7.45 22.87 15.40
CA ALA A 17 7.90 21.66 16.08
C ALA A 17 9.37 21.40 15.71
N GLY A 18 10.28 21.70 16.63
CA GLY A 18 11.72 21.72 16.33
C GLY A 18 12.07 22.80 15.31
N GLN A 19 12.60 22.39 14.15
CA GLN A 19 12.91 23.31 13.03
C GLN A 19 11.79 23.39 11.99
N ASN A 20 10.72 22.60 12.13
CA ASN A 20 9.66 22.52 11.14
C ASN A 20 8.50 23.45 11.50
N LEU A 21 8.09 24.31 10.56
CA LEU A 21 6.86 25.09 10.68
C LEU A 21 5.66 24.16 10.48
N ILE A 22 4.86 23.97 11.51
CA ILE A 22 3.69 23.08 11.50
C ILE A 22 2.35 23.83 11.35
N GLY A 23 2.36 25.15 11.46
CA GLY A 23 1.18 25.97 11.29
C GLY A 23 1.39 27.43 11.66
N ALA A 24 0.31 28.19 11.72
CA ALA A 24 0.29 29.55 12.24
C ALA A 24 -0.96 29.76 13.11
N LEU A 25 -0.81 30.51 14.20
CA LEU A 25 -1.90 30.97 15.05
C LEU A 25 -2.16 32.44 14.71
N THR A 26 -3.38 32.74 14.27
CA THR A 26 -3.83 34.11 14.01
C THR A 26 -4.75 34.58 15.13
N LEU A 27 -4.48 35.77 15.66
CA LEU A 27 -5.31 36.44 16.66
C LEU A 27 -5.87 37.72 16.04
N ASP A 28 -7.19 37.87 16.06
CA ASP A 28 -7.89 39.03 15.52
C ASP A 28 -8.55 39.84 16.63
N GLY A 29 -8.41 41.17 16.55
CA GLY A 29 -8.93 42.13 17.51
C GLY A 29 -9.77 43.19 16.83
N MET A 30 -10.91 43.55 17.41
CA MET A 30 -11.81 44.56 16.84
C MET A 30 -11.35 46.00 17.10
N GLN A 31 -10.25 46.16 17.86
CA GLN A 31 -9.60 47.44 18.15
C GLN A 31 -8.15 47.44 17.65
N PRO A 32 -7.63 48.56 17.10
CA PRO A 32 -6.29 48.62 16.49
C PRO A 32 -5.13 48.37 17.45
N ASP A 33 -5.31 48.65 18.74
CA ASP A 33 -4.31 48.62 19.81
C ASP A 33 -4.48 47.41 20.75
N GLN A 34 -5.39 46.49 20.41
CA GLN A 34 -5.79 45.37 21.29
C GLN A 34 -4.63 44.45 21.68
N PHE A 35 -3.56 44.40 20.87
CA PHE A 35 -2.42 43.52 21.09
C PHE A 35 -1.15 44.24 21.60
N ASP A 36 -1.18 45.57 21.73
CA ASP A 36 -0.03 46.37 22.19
C ASP A 36 0.32 46.12 23.66
N VAL A 37 -0.59 45.47 24.40
CA VAL A 37 -0.42 45.09 25.81
C VAL A 37 0.47 43.85 25.97
N PHE A 38 0.62 43.03 24.93
CA PHE A 38 1.43 41.82 24.98
C PHE A 38 2.84 42.09 24.51
N SER A 39 3.81 41.61 25.29
CA SER A 39 5.21 41.56 24.86
C SER A 39 5.43 40.45 23.82
N ASP A 40 6.48 40.61 23.01
CA ASP A 40 6.92 39.57 22.06
C ASP A 40 7.21 38.22 22.75
N GLU A 41 7.66 38.23 24.00
CA GLU A 41 7.95 37.02 24.77
C GLU A 41 6.68 36.28 25.17
N GLU A 42 5.63 36.99 25.59
CA GLU A 42 4.32 36.40 25.90
C GLU A 42 3.67 35.79 24.65
N LEU A 43 3.74 36.50 23.51
CA LEU A 43 3.25 35.99 22.23
C LEU A 43 4.03 34.74 21.77
N ARG A 44 5.35 34.71 21.97
CA ARG A 44 6.17 33.52 21.70
C ARG A 44 5.82 32.34 22.60
N LEU A 45 5.52 32.59 23.87
CA LEU A 45 5.08 31.55 24.80
C LEU A 45 3.74 30.94 24.37
N ILE A 46 2.78 31.78 23.98
CA ILE A 46 1.49 31.34 23.43
C ILE A 46 1.72 30.50 22.17
N ALA A 47 2.59 30.95 21.27
CA ALA A 47 2.94 30.21 20.05
C ALA A 47 3.57 28.84 20.37
N ALA A 48 4.48 28.77 21.34
CA ALA A 48 5.12 27.51 21.73
C ALA A 48 4.13 26.50 22.34
N LEU A 49 3.21 26.96 23.19
CA LEU A 49 2.16 26.11 23.77
C LEU A 49 1.19 25.61 22.70
N ALA A 50 0.75 26.49 21.80
CA ALA A 50 -0.11 26.12 20.68
C ALA A 50 0.58 25.15 19.72
N ALA A 51 1.87 25.36 19.44
CA ALA A 51 2.67 24.46 18.62
C ALA A 51 2.81 23.07 19.25
N GLY A 52 3.05 23.00 20.58
CA GLY A 52 3.11 21.73 21.30
C GLY A 52 1.78 20.97 21.26
N ALA A 53 0.66 21.67 21.49
CA ALA A 53 -0.68 21.08 21.43
C ALA A 53 -1.01 20.57 20.02
N LEU A 54 -0.72 21.38 18.98
CA LEU A 54 -0.93 21.00 17.59
C LEU A 54 -0.04 19.81 17.19
N SER A 55 1.25 19.83 17.56
CA SER A 55 2.17 18.73 17.27
C SER A 55 1.70 17.42 17.91
N ASN A 56 1.17 17.47 19.13
CA ASN A 56 0.61 16.29 19.81
C ASN A 56 -0.67 15.81 19.13
N ALA A 57 -1.57 16.72 18.74
CA ALA A 57 -2.80 16.36 18.04
C ALA A 57 -2.50 15.70 16.68
N LEU A 58 -1.59 16.28 15.89
CA LEU A 58 -1.15 15.71 14.62
C LEU A 58 -0.47 14.34 14.80
N LEU A 59 0.32 14.18 15.87
CA LEU A 59 0.93 12.89 16.20
C LEU A 59 -0.11 11.85 16.61
N ILE A 60 -1.12 12.23 17.40
CA ILE A 60 -2.23 11.36 17.77
C ILE A 60 -3.02 10.95 16.53
N GLU A 61 -3.34 11.88 15.63
CA GLU A 61 -4.03 11.59 14.36
C GLU A 61 -3.19 10.65 13.47
N GLN A 62 -1.86 10.83 13.43
CA GLN A 62 -0.95 9.91 12.74
C GLN A 62 -0.90 8.52 13.39
N LEU A 63 -0.94 8.44 14.72
CA LEU A 63 -0.96 7.17 15.44
C LEU A 63 -2.32 6.48 15.32
N GLU A 64 -3.43 7.22 15.31
CA GLU A 64 -4.79 6.71 15.12
C GLU A 64 -4.99 6.22 13.68
N SER A 65 -4.48 6.95 12.69
CA SER A 65 -4.47 6.49 11.29
C SER A 65 -3.58 5.25 11.08
N GLN A 66 -2.52 5.07 11.89
CA GLN A 66 -1.67 3.88 11.86
C GLN A 66 -2.22 2.71 12.70
N ASN A 67 -3.02 2.97 13.75
CA ASN A 67 -3.60 1.98 14.66
C ASN A 67 -5.09 1.68 14.39
N MET A 68 -5.69 2.21 13.32
CA MET A 68 -7.02 1.78 12.90
C MET A 68 -6.98 0.31 12.47
N LEU A 69 -7.37 -0.56 13.41
CA LEU A 69 -7.99 -1.85 13.14
C LEU A 69 -9.08 -1.64 12.08
N PRO A 70 -9.16 -2.46 11.01
CA PRO A 70 -10.11 -2.26 9.93
C PRO A 70 -11.52 -2.57 10.44
N GLY A 71 -12.29 -1.53 10.71
CA GLY A 71 -13.64 -1.68 11.25
C GLY A 71 -14.33 -0.36 11.55
N ASP A 72 -14.50 0.49 10.53
CA ASP A 72 -15.80 1.10 10.25
C ASP A 72 -15.74 1.91 8.95
N ALA A 73 -16.81 1.75 8.15
CA ALA A 73 -16.93 2.29 6.81
C ALA A 73 -16.94 3.82 6.80
N ALA A 74 -15.84 4.43 6.36
CA ALA A 74 -15.82 5.81 5.91
C ALA A 74 -16.45 5.91 4.50
N PRO A 75 -17.21 6.99 4.19
CA PRO A 75 -17.79 7.19 2.86
C PRO A 75 -16.67 7.31 1.83
N PHE A 76 -16.74 6.46 0.80
CA PHE A 76 -15.95 6.44 -0.44
C PHE A 76 -15.34 7.81 -0.80
N GLU A 77 -14.12 8.11 -0.32
CA GLU A 77 -13.25 9.03 -1.04
C GLU A 77 -12.94 8.35 -2.36
N ALA A 78 -13.19 9.03 -3.47
CA ALA A 78 -12.85 8.52 -4.79
C ALA A 78 -11.36 8.12 -4.77
N VAL A 79 -11.09 6.82 -4.78
CA VAL A 79 -9.77 6.24 -4.88
C VAL A 79 -9.06 7.00 -5.98
N LYS A 80 -7.98 7.72 -5.65
CA LYS A 80 -7.10 8.34 -6.64
C LYS A 80 -6.62 7.20 -7.54
N GLN A 81 -7.26 7.03 -8.69
CA GLN A 81 -6.94 5.94 -9.61
C GLN A 81 -5.45 5.98 -9.92
N THR A 82 -4.80 4.83 -9.77
CA THR A 82 -3.40 4.67 -10.12
C THR A 82 -3.20 5.08 -11.57
N GLN A 83 -2.51 6.20 -11.77
CA GLN A 83 -2.30 6.76 -13.10
C GLN A 83 -1.17 5.99 -13.79
N MET A 84 -1.52 4.97 -14.58
CA MET A 84 -0.56 4.32 -15.47
C MET A 84 -0.25 5.22 -16.67
N ILE A 85 0.98 5.71 -16.74
CA ILE A 85 1.48 6.57 -17.82
C ILE A 85 1.84 5.70 -19.04
N GLY A 86 1.42 6.14 -20.21
CA GLY A 86 1.70 5.48 -21.49
C GLY A 86 0.48 5.44 -22.39
N LEU A 87 0.73 5.69 -23.68
CA LEU A 87 -0.23 5.72 -24.77
C LEU A 87 0.15 4.74 -25.89
N SER A 88 1.26 4.03 -25.76
CA SER A 88 1.65 2.99 -26.72
C SER A 88 0.56 1.91 -26.86
N PRO A 89 0.45 1.25 -28.03
CA PRO A 89 -0.55 0.20 -28.25
C PRO A 89 -0.50 -0.90 -27.20
N GLY A 90 0.72 -1.29 -26.76
CA GLY A 90 0.90 -2.29 -25.71
C GLY A 90 0.36 -1.82 -24.35
N MET A 91 0.60 -0.57 -23.97
CA MET A 91 0.05 0.00 -22.73
C MET A 91 -1.46 0.21 -22.80
N THR A 92 -2.01 0.61 -23.95
CA THR A 92 -3.47 0.72 -24.13
C THR A 92 -4.15 -0.65 -24.04
N GLN A 93 -3.55 -1.69 -24.62
CA GLN A 93 -4.06 -3.05 -24.51
C GLN A 93 -4.00 -3.55 -23.06
N LEU A 94 -2.87 -3.36 -22.38
CA LEU A 94 -2.72 -3.72 -20.97
C LEU A 94 -3.78 -3.06 -20.08
N LYS A 95 -4.06 -1.76 -20.28
CA LYS A 95 -5.12 -1.03 -19.54
C LYS A 95 -6.50 -1.68 -19.72
N LYS A 96 -6.85 -2.08 -20.94
CA LYS A 96 -8.12 -2.77 -21.22
C LYS A 96 -8.19 -4.14 -20.56
N GLU A 97 -7.10 -4.91 -20.59
CA GLU A 97 -7.06 -6.22 -19.94
C GLU A 97 -7.17 -6.11 -18.42
N ILE A 98 -6.57 -5.07 -17.83
CA ILE A 98 -6.72 -4.72 -16.41
C ILE A 98 -8.19 -4.45 -16.08
N GLU A 99 -8.89 -3.63 -16.86
CA GLU A 99 -10.32 -3.34 -16.65
C GLU A 99 -11.18 -4.62 -16.69
N ILE A 100 -10.90 -5.52 -17.64
CA ILE A 100 -11.61 -6.79 -17.78
C ILE A 100 -11.39 -7.69 -16.57
N VAL A 101 -10.13 -7.89 -16.16
CA VAL A 101 -9.81 -8.83 -15.08
C VAL A 101 -10.17 -8.28 -13.70
N ALA A 102 -10.13 -6.96 -13.52
CA ALA A 102 -10.47 -6.30 -12.26
C ALA A 102 -11.89 -6.63 -11.78
N ALA A 103 -12.85 -6.74 -12.71
CA ALA A 103 -14.25 -7.08 -12.42
C ALA A 103 -14.47 -8.54 -11.98
N SER A 104 -13.43 -9.39 -11.99
CA SER A 104 -13.50 -10.80 -11.59
C SER A 104 -12.62 -11.08 -10.36
N ASP A 105 -12.86 -12.19 -9.67
CA ASP A 105 -11.99 -12.68 -8.58
C ASP A 105 -10.88 -13.63 -9.08
N LEU A 106 -10.59 -13.63 -10.39
CA LEU A 106 -9.56 -14.51 -10.95
C LEU A 106 -8.17 -14.15 -10.42
N ASN A 107 -7.37 -15.20 -10.21
CA ASN A 107 -5.93 -15.05 -10.01
C ASN A 107 -5.29 -14.51 -11.28
N VAL A 108 -4.38 -13.56 -11.10
CA VAL A 108 -3.69 -12.90 -12.21
C VAL A 108 -2.19 -13.16 -12.08
N LEU A 109 -1.56 -13.60 -13.17
CA LEU A 109 -0.11 -13.71 -13.26
C LEU A 109 0.42 -12.56 -14.11
N ILE A 110 1.17 -11.65 -13.50
CA ILE A 110 1.75 -10.48 -14.13
C ILE A 110 3.22 -10.78 -14.47
N SER A 111 3.49 -10.99 -15.75
CA SER A 111 4.84 -11.20 -16.28
C SER A 111 5.43 -9.89 -16.77
N GLY A 112 6.72 -9.70 -16.57
CA GLY A 112 7.43 -8.54 -17.11
C GLY A 112 8.79 -8.33 -16.45
N GLU A 113 9.67 -7.62 -17.14
CA GLU A 113 11.02 -7.34 -16.65
C GLU A 113 11.00 -6.57 -15.33
N THR A 114 12.09 -6.68 -14.56
CA THR A 114 12.29 -5.90 -13.34
C THR A 114 12.18 -4.41 -13.66
N GLY A 115 11.44 -3.66 -12.83
CA GLY A 115 11.28 -2.21 -13.01
C GLY A 115 10.27 -1.76 -14.07
N THR A 116 9.50 -2.68 -14.69
CA THR A 116 8.47 -2.32 -15.68
C THR A 116 7.16 -1.78 -15.08
N GLY A 117 7.06 -1.73 -13.74
CA GLY A 117 5.89 -1.23 -13.02
C GLY A 117 4.81 -2.29 -12.74
N LYS A 118 5.19 -3.56 -12.53
CA LYS A 118 4.25 -4.66 -12.19
C LYS A 118 3.39 -4.34 -10.96
N GLU A 119 3.95 -3.65 -9.97
CA GLU A 119 3.22 -3.18 -8.79
C GLU A 119 2.08 -2.21 -9.13
N LEU A 120 2.29 -1.30 -10.10
CA LEU A 120 1.26 -0.36 -10.56
C LEU A 120 0.11 -1.10 -11.26
N VAL A 121 0.43 -2.15 -12.00
CA VAL A 121 -0.57 -3.02 -12.63
C VAL A 121 -1.41 -3.73 -11.57
N ALA A 122 -0.78 -4.33 -10.57
CA ALA A 122 -1.49 -5.00 -9.48
C ALA A 122 -2.38 -4.02 -8.70
N LYS A 123 -1.87 -2.82 -8.41
CA LYS A 123 -2.62 -1.76 -7.75
C LYS A 123 -3.84 -1.33 -8.58
N ALA A 124 -3.66 -1.10 -9.89
CA ALA A 124 -4.75 -0.73 -10.79
C ALA A 124 -5.83 -1.82 -10.88
N ILE A 125 -5.45 -3.11 -10.91
CA ILE A 125 -6.40 -4.23 -10.87
C ILE A 125 -7.22 -4.20 -9.59
N HIS A 126 -6.56 -4.01 -8.43
CA HIS A 126 -7.22 -3.99 -7.14
C HIS A 126 -8.18 -2.80 -7.01
N GLU A 127 -7.74 -1.58 -7.35
CA GLU A 127 -8.55 -0.36 -7.27
C GLU A 127 -9.78 -0.39 -8.18
N ALA A 128 -9.70 -1.10 -9.31
CA ALA A 128 -10.83 -1.29 -10.23
C ALA A 128 -11.70 -2.51 -9.87
N SER A 129 -11.39 -3.25 -8.80
CA SER A 129 -12.11 -4.46 -8.41
C SER A 129 -13.20 -4.20 -7.35
N PRO A 130 -14.16 -5.14 -7.17
CA PRO A 130 -15.12 -5.07 -6.07
C PRO A 130 -14.46 -5.05 -4.67
N ARG A 131 -13.19 -5.48 -4.57
CA ARG A 131 -12.41 -5.53 -3.33
C ARG A 131 -11.59 -4.25 -3.07
N ALA A 132 -11.78 -3.19 -3.85
CA ALA A 132 -11.00 -1.94 -3.73
C ALA A 132 -11.11 -1.24 -2.35
N VAL A 133 -12.16 -1.54 -1.59
CA VAL A 133 -12.35 -1.04 -0.21
C VAL A 133 -11.59 -1.86 0.84
N ASN A 134 -11.14 -3.06 0.48
CA ASN A 134 -10.44 -3.99 1.35
C ASN A 134 -8.92 -3.85 1.16
N PRO A 135 -8.09 -4.37 2.07
CA PRO A 135 -6.65 -4.17 2.00
C PRO A 135 -6.01 -4.81 0.75
N LEU A 136 -5.09 -4.06 0.13
CA LEU A 136 -4.09 -4.60 -0.80
C LEU A 136 -2.77 -4.79 -0.06
N VAL A 137 -2.42 -6.04 0.21
CA VAL A 137 -1.22 -6.40 0.97
C VAL A 137 -0.10 -6.81 0.00
N TYR A 138 1.09 -6.27 0.22
CA TYR A 138 2.27 -6.57 -0.59
C TYR A 138 3.21 -7.53 0.15
N LEU A 139 3.75 -8.49 -0.61
CA LEU A 139 4.86 -9.32 -0.21
C LEU A 139 5.82 -9.53 -1.40
N ASN A 140 7.07 -9.13 -1.21
CA ASN A 140 8.15 -9.46 -2.14
C ASN A 140 8.78 -10.80 -1.71
N CYS A 141 8.81 -11.77 -2.61
CA CYS A 141 9.33 -13.10 -2.36
C CYS A 141 10.85 -13.22 -2.62
N ALA A 142 11.51 -12.15 -3.02
CA ALA A 142 12.93 -12.17 -3.35
C ALA A 142 13.81 -12.39 -2.11
N ALA A 143 14.74 -13.36 -2.23
CA ALA A 143 15.91 -13.58 -1.36
C ALA A 143 15.67 -13.62 0.17
N LEU A 144 14.44 -13.85 0.62
CA LEU A 144 14.15 -14.10 2.03
C LEU A 144 14.56 -15.53 2.40
N PRO A 145 15.17 -15.75 3.59
CA PRO A 145 15.31 -17.09 4.13
C PRO A 145 13.94 -17.78 4.21
N GLU A 146 13.88 -19.07 3.90
CA GLU A 146 12.62 -19.82 3.80
C GLU A 146 11.74 -19.68 5.04
N SER A 147 12.32 -19.75 6.25
CA SER A 147 11.60 -19.58 7.51
C SER A 147 11.00 -18.19 7.70
N VAL A 148 11.68 -17.16 7.20
CA VAL A 148 11.18 -15.77 7.25
C VAL A 148 10.05 -15.59 6.25
N ALA A 149 10.21 -16.08 5.02
CA ALA A 149 9.16 -16.05 4.02
C ALA A 149 7.90 -16.80 4.47
N GLU A 150 8.07 -17.97 5.11
CA GLU A 150 6.99 -18.74 5.70
C GLU A 150 6.25 -17.95 6.79
N SER A 151 7.01 -17.36 7.71
CA SER A 151 6.46 -16.55 8.80
C SER A 151 5.76 -15.29 8.29
N GLU A 152 6.25 -14.64 7.24
CA GLU A 152 5.59 -13.48 6.64
C GLU A 152 4.28 -13.92 5.95
N LEU A 153 4.30 -14.97 5.14
CA LEU A 153 3.10 -15.45 4.44
C LEU A 153 2.00 -15.91 5.40
N PHE A 154 2.33 -16.80 6.34
CA PHE A 154 1.35 -17.55 7.12
C PHE A 154 1.27 -17.13 8.59
N GLY A 155 2.21 -16.32 9.07
CA GLY A 155 2.29 -15.94 10.47
C GLY A 155 2.88 -17.03 11.35
N HIS A 156 3.11 -16.71 12.62
CA HIS A 156 3.64 -17.66 13.61
C HIS A 156 3.05 -17.41 14.99
N VAL A 157 3.08 -18.46 15.81
CA VAL A 157 2.85 -18.35 17.25
C VAL A 157 4.17 -18.21 18.00
N LYS A 158 4.10 -17.62 19.20
CA LYS A 158 5.23 -17.48 20.11
C LYS A 158 5.85 -18.85 20.37
N GLY A 159 7.16 -18.96 20.20
CA GLY A 159 7.91 -20.20 20.39
C GLY A 159 7.93 -21.15 19.18
N ALA A 160 7.37 -20.76 18.03
CA ALA A 160 7.39 -21.59 16.82
C ALA A 160 8.80 -21.86 16.27
N PHE A 161 9.74 -20.94 16.46
CA PHE A 161 11.15 -21.07 16.11
C PHE A 161 12.03 -20.17 16.99
N THR A 162 13.35 -20.32 16.90
CA THR A 162 14.33 -19.49 17.62
C THR A 162 14.21 -18.03 17.16
N GLY A 163 13.66 -17.15 18.02
CA GLY A 163 13.40 -15.75 17.69
C GLY A 163 11.90 -15.38 17.66
N ALA A 164 10.98 -16.35 17.72
CA ALA A 164 9.55 -16.11 17.82
C ALA A 164 9.14 -15.64 19.24
N ILE A 165 9.45 -14.38 19.56
CA ILE A 165 9.21 -13.78 20.89
C ILE A 165 7.73 -13.44 21.15
N SER A 166 6.93 -13.29 20.09
CA SER A 166 5.51 -12.95 20.13
C SER A 166 4.75 -13.70 19.05
N ASN A 167 3.41 -13.67 19.10
CA ASN A 167 2.58 -14.10 17.97
C ASN A 167 2.63 -13.03 16.88
N ARG A 168 2.52 -13.43 15.61
CA ARG A 168 2.43 -12.53 14.46
C ARG A 168 1.47 -13.08 13.41
N SER A 169 0.51 -12.27 12.99
CA SER A 169 -0.38 -12.61 11.88
C SER A 169 0.37 -12.59 10.55
N GLY A 170 0.00 -13.51 9.65
CA GLY A 170 0.58 -13.60 8.31
C GLY A 170 -0.06 -12.65 7.32
N LYS A 171 0.59 -12.44 6.18
CA LYS A 171 0.12 -11.59 5.08
C LYS A 171 -1.20 -12.07 4.49
N PHE A 172 -1.47 -13.37 4.47
CA PHE A 172 -2.76 -13.91 4.07
C PHE A 172 -3.90 -13.47 5.00
N GLU A 173 -3.66 -13.50 6.31
CA GLU A 173 -4.64 -13.06 7.30
C GLU A 173 -4.87 -11.54 7.23
N MET A 174 -3.80 -10.77 7.02
CA MET A 174 -3.89 -9.31 6.81
C MET A 174 -4.63 -8.94 5.52
N ALA A 175 -4.65 -9.82 4.52
CA ALA A 175 -5.28 -9.62 3.23
C ALA A 175 -6.69 -10.20 3.15
N ASP A 176 -7.25 -10.69 4.27
CA ASP A 176 -8.57 -11.32 4.28
C ASP A 176 -9.66 -10.38 3.73
N ASN A 177 -10.53 -10.92 2.87
CA ASN A 177 -11.50 -10.22 2.02
C ASN A 177 -10.88 -9.24 0.99
N GLY A 178 -9.57 -9.01 1.02
CA GLY A 178 -8.84 -8.10 0.16
C GLY A 178 -8.06 -8.81 -0.95
N THR A 179 -6.85 -8.30 -1.21
CA THR A 179 -5.97 -8.79 -2.26
C THR A 179 -4.54 -8.92 -1.75
N LEU A 180 -3.90 -10.05 -2.02
CA LEU A 180 -2.48 -10.28 -1.75
C LEU A 180 -1.69 -10.21 -3.06
N PHE A 181 -0.76 -9.26 -3.14
CA PHE A 181 0.20 -9.17 -4.22
C PHE A 181 1.51 -9.85 -3.85
N LEU A 182 1.90 -10.85 -4.64
CA LEU A 182 3.12 -11.64 -4.49
C LEU A 182 4.10 -11.26 -5.59
N ASP A 183 5.10 -10.43 -5.28
CA ASP A 183 6.15 -10.10 -6.24
C ASP A 183 7.27 -11.15 -6.25
N GLU A 184 7.85 -11.36 -7.42
CA GLU A 184 8.88 -12.37 -7.70
C GLU A 184 8.52 -13.78 -7.21
N ILE A 185 7.30 -14.25 -7.55
CA ILE A 185 6.79 -15.57 -7.13
C ILE A 185 7.70 -16.74 -7.56
N GLY A 186 8.49 -16.57 -8.62
CA GLY A 186 9.46 -17.54 -9.10
C GLY A 186 10.65 -17.80 -8.15
N GLU A 187 10.82 -17.00 -7.10
CA GLU A 187 11.85 -17.17 -6.08
C GLU A 187 11.42 -18.05 -4.90
N LEU A 188 10.13 -18.39 -4.79
CA LEU A 188 9.63 -19.20 -3.68
C LEU A 188 10.18 -20.63 -3.71
N SER A 189 10.50 -21.18 -2.52
CA SER A 189 10.88 -22.58 -2.37
C SER A 189 9.72 -23.52 -2.74
N LEU A 190 10.04 -24.75 -3.18
CA LEU A 190 9.02 -25.76 -3.50
C LEU A 190 8.10 -26.09 -2.32
N ALA A 191 8.59 -25.99 -1.08
CA ALA A 191 7.80 -26.24 0.12
C ALA A 191 6.77 -25.11 0.33
N LEU A 192 7.19 -23.84 0.18
CA LEU A 192 6.28 -22.69 0.26
C LEU A 192 5.26 -22.71 -0.89
N GLN A 193 5.67 -23.09 -2.09
CA GLN A 193 4.76 -23.26 -3.23
C GLN A 193 3.65 -24.29 -2.93
N ALA A 194 3.96 -25.39 -2.25
CA ALA A 194 2.97 -26.39 -1.86
C ALA A 194 1.97 -25.85 -0.82
N LYS A 195 2.43 -25.02 0.12
CA LYS A 195 1.54 -24.35 1.10
C LYS A 195 0.67 -23.30 0.42
N LEU A 196 1.24 -22.48 -0.44
CA LEU A 196 0.51 -21.49 -1.23
C LEU A 196 -0.60 -22.12 -2.06
N LEU A 197 -0.32 -23.26 -2.70
CA LEU A 197 -1.34 -24.00 -3.46
C LEU A 197 -2.54 -24.41 -2.58
N ARG A 198 -2.32 -24.84 -1.34
CA ARG A 198 -3.40 -25.19 -0.41
C ARG A 198 -4.29 -23.98 -0.11
N VAL A 199 -3.69 -22.82 0.13
CA VAL A 199 -4.45 -21.58 0.35
C VAL A 199 -5.27 -21.21 -0.89
N LEU A 200 -4.66 -21.27 -2.08
CA LEU A 200 -5.35 -20.95 -3.34
C LEU A 200 -6.50 -21.92 -3.67
N GLN A 201 -6.46 -23.16 -3.16
CA GLN A 201 -7.48 -24.18 -3.41
C GLN A 201 -8.61 -24.16 -2.40
N TYR A 202 -8.30 -24.01 -1.11
CA TYR A 202 -9.25 -24.20 -0.01
C TYR A 202 -9.51 -22.93 0.82
N GLY A 203 -8.63 -21.94 0.72
CA GLY A 203 -8.64 -20.75 1.59
C GLY A 203 -8.10 -21.03 3.00
N ASP A 204 -7.55 -22.21 3.24
CA ASP A 204 -7.07 -22.62 4.58
C ASP A 204 -5.60 -22.26 4.76
N ILE A 205 -5.30 -21.51 5.83
CA ILE A 205 -3.95 -21.17 6.29
C ILE A 205 -3.68 -21.76 7.67
N GLN A 206 -2.44 -22.10 7.94
CA GLN A 206 -1.98 -22.59 9.24
C GLN A 206 -0.75 -21.81 9.65
N ARG A 207 -0.78 -21.21 10.85
CA ARG A 207 0.37 -20.47 11.38
C ARG A 207 1.51 -21.44 11.71
N VAL A 208 2.75 -20.98 11.58
CA VAL A 208 3.91 -21.79 11.97
C VAL A 208 3.85 -22.06 13.47
N GLY A 209 3.92 -23.34 13.86
CA GLY A 209 3.87 -23.78 15.25
C GLY A 209 2.47 -23.89 15.85
N ASP A 210 1.40 -23.71 15.07
CA ASP A 210 0.01 -23.89 15.49
C ASP A 210 -0.66 -24.96 14.62
N ASP A 211 -1.50 -25.82 15.20
CA ASP A 211 -2.26 -26.85 14.47
C ASP A 211 -3.65 -26.35 14.03
N ARG A 212 -4.03 -25.13 14.42
CA ARG A 212 -5.31 -24.54 14.04
C ARG A 212 -5.26 -24.02 12.61
N SER A 213 -6.21 -24.49 11.80
CA SER A 213 -6.49 -23.92 10.49
C SER A 213 -7.37 -22.68 10.62
N LEU A 214 -7.03 -21.64 9.86
CA LEU A 214 -7.78 -20.40 9.71
C LEU A 214 -8.23 -20.31 8.26
N ARG A 215 -9.49 -19.95 8.02
CA ARG A 215 -9.99 -19.78 6.67
C ARG A 215 -10.00 -18.30 6.30
N VAL A 216 -9.46 -17.98 5.12
CA VAL A 216 -9.38 -16.63 4.56
C VAL A 216 -9.94 -16.60 3.15
N ASP A 217 -10.50 -15.46 2.76
CA ASP A 217 -10.94 -15.19 1.39
C ASP A 217 -10.06 -14.11 0.76
N VAL A 218 -9.01 -14.53 0.06
CA VAL A 218 -7.98 -13.64 -0.48
C VAL A 218 -7.88 -13.80 -1.99
N ARG A 219 -8.03 -12.70 -2.73
CA ARG A 219 -7.66 -12.65 -4.14
C ARG A 219 -6.14 -12.57 -4.28
N VAL A 220 -5.53 -13.38 -5.14
CA VAL A 220 -4.08 -13.38 -5.33
C VAL A 220 -3.69 -12.81 -6.69
N LEU A 221 -2.79 -11.83 -6.67
CA LEU A 221 -2.10 -11.29 -7.84
C LEU A 221 -0.62 -11.66 -7.71
N ALA A 222 -0.07 -12.42 -8.64
CA ALA A 222 1.33 -12.83 -8.60
C ALA A 222 2.11 -12.14 -9.71
N ALA A 223 3.35 -11.74 -9.45
CA ALA A 223 4.24 -11.16 -10.43
C ALA A 223 5.58 -11.88 -10.49
N THR A 224 6.21 -11.87 -11.67
CA THR A 224 7.56 -12.42 -11.86
C THR A 224 8.24 -11.87 -13.11
N ASN A 225 9.57 -11.82 -13.07
CA ASN A 225 10.41 -11.58 -14.23
C ASN A 225 10.93 -12.87 -14.93
N ARG A 226 10.68 -14.05 -14.35
CA ARG A 226 11.14 -15.35 -14.87
C ARG A 226 10.11 -15.99 -15.79
N ASP A 227 10.56 -16.85 -16.71
CA ASP A 227 9.65 -17.74 -17.41
C ASP A 227 9.30 -18.93 -16.50
N LEU A 228 8.12 -18.87 -15.87
CA LEU A 228 7.67 -19.95 -14.99
C LEU A 228 7.48 -21.28 -15.72
N ARG A 229 7.29 -21.30 -17.05
CA ARG A 229 7.20 -22.55 -17.80
C ARG A 229 8.55 -23.25 -17.83
N GLU A 230 9.62 -22.49 -18.04
CA GLU A 230 10.99 -23.04 -17.96
C GLU A 230 11.33 -23.48 -16.53
N GLU A 231 10.92 -22.72 -15.52
CA GLU A 231 11.11 -23.09 -14.11
C GLU A 231 10.37 -24.38 -13.74
N VAL A 232 9.18 -24.61 -14.31
CA VAL A 232 8.44 -25.88 -14.17
C VAL A 232 9.19 -27.04 -14.82
N LEU A 233 9.67 -26.86 -16.06
CA LEU A 233 10.45 -27.88 -16.75
C LEU A 233 11.77 -28.22 -16.02
N ALA A 234 12.37 -27.22 -15.37
CA ALA A 234 13.56 -27.39 -14.56
C ALA A 234 13.29 -27.95 -13.14
N GLY A 235 12.03 -28.20 -12.77
CA GLY A 235 11.64 -28.73 -11.47
C GLY A 235 11.79 -27.75 -10.31
N ARG A 236 11.97 -26.45 -10.59
CA ARG A 236 12.09 -25.38 -9.58
C ARG A 236 10.75 -24.72 -9.24
N PHE A 237 9.75 -24.92 -10.09
CA PHE A 237 8.39 -24.45 -9.86
C PHE A 237 7.38 -25.59 -10.06
N ARG A 238 6.34 -25.65 -9.24
CA ARG A 238 5.33 -26.70 -9.35
C ARG A 238 4.34 -26.39 -10.47
N ALA A 239 4.08 -27.39 -11.32
CA ALA A 239 3.14 -27.27 -12.44
C ALA A 239 1.70 -26.95 -11.97
N ASP A 240 1.25 -27.57 -10.87
CA ASP A 240 -0.10 -27.37 -10.32
C ASP A 240 -0.34 -25.92 -9.85
N LEU A 241 0.64 -25.33 -9.17
CA LEU A 241 0.62 -23.93 -8.78
C LEU A 241 0.66 -23.01 -10.00
N PHE A 242 1.51 -23.30 -10.99
CA PHE A 242 1.59 -22.51 -12.22
C PHE A 242 0.23 -22.44 -12.93
N HIS A 243 -0.48 -23.56 -13.06
CA HIS A 243 -1.81 -23.59 -13.67
C HIS A 243 -2.85 -22.81 -12.86
N ARG A 244 -2.74 -22.78 -11.52
CA ARG A 244 -3.68 -22.05 -10.65
C ARG A 244 -3.44 -20.54 -10.64
N LEU A 245 -2.20 -20.10 -10.85
CA LEU A 245 -1.83 -18.68 -10.94
C LEU A 245 -2.05 -18.12 -12.36
N SER A 246 -1.79 -18.92 -13.39
CA SER A 246 -1.86 -18.49 -14.80
C SER A 246 -3.26 -18.52 -15.40
N VAL A 247 -4.30 -18.33 -14.58
CA VAL A 247 -5.69 -18.32 -15.06
C VAL A 247 -5.93 -17.10 -15.94
N PHE A 248 -5.38 -15.95 -15.55
CA PHE A 248 -5.36 -14.76 -16.37
C PHE A 248 -3.92 -14.19 -16.44
N PRO A 249 -3.16 -14.51 -17.49
CA PRO A 249 -1.82 -13.97 -17.68
C PRO A 249 -1.89 -12.54 -18.23
N LEU A 250 -1.12 -11.64 -17.62
CA LEU A 250 -0.90 -10.26 -18.08
C LEU A 250 0.59 -10.05 -18.35
N SER A 251 0.93 -9.51 -19.52
CA SER A 251 2.32 -9.18 -19.86
C SER A 251 2.52 -7.68 -19.86
N VAL A 252 3.43 -7.20 -19.02
CA VAL A 252 3.82 -5.80 -18.95
C VAL A 252 4.95 -5.55 -19.97
N PRO A 253 4.73 -4.75 -21.02
CA PRO A 253 5.74 -4.56 -22.06
C PRO A 253 6.96 -3.84 -21.47
N PRO A 254 8.19 -4.22 -21.83
CA PRO A 254 9.40 -3.51 -21.43
C PRO A 254 9.47 -2.14 -22.11
N LEU A 255 10.20 -1.19 -21.52
CA LEU A 255 10.22 0.20 -22.01
C LEU A 255 10.63 0.33 -23.48
N ARG A 256 11.53 -0.52 -23.96
CA ARG A 256 11.97 -0.58 -25.37
C ARG A 256 10.84 -0.90 -26.38
N GLU A 257 9.75 -1.52 -25.93
CA GLU A 257 8.58 -1.85 -26.75
C GLU A 257 7.46 -0.81 -26.62
N ARG A 258 7.64 0.21 -25.77
CA ARG A 258 6.63 1.27 -25.52
C ARG A 258 6.79 2.51 -26.39
N GLY A 259 7.70 2.49 -27.37
CA GLY A 259 7.87 3.59 -28.35
C GLY A 259 8.02 4.96 -27.68
N ASP A 260 7.15 5.90 -28.04
CA ASP A 260 7.16 7.29 -27.56
C ASP A 260 6.75 7.47 -26.09
N ASP A 261 6.33 6.40 -25.39
CA ASP A 261 6.02 6.47 -23.95
C ASP A 261 7.25 6.88 -23.13
N VAL A 262 8.47 6.66 -23.64
CA VAL A 262 9.69 7.15 -22.99
C VAL A 262 9.68 8.67 -22.83
N ILE A 263 9.12 9.41 -23.80
CA ILE A 263 9.02 10.87 -23.76
C ILE A 263 8.01 11.30 -22.70
N LEU A 264 6.87 10.59 -22.61
CA LEU A 264 5.84 10.85 -21.60
C LEU A 264 6.37 10.59 -20.18
N LEU A 265 7.10 9.49 -19.99
CA LEU A 265 7.70 9.14 -18.71
C LEU A 265 8.78 10.16 -18.30
N ALA A 266 9.63 10.59 -19.24
CA ALA A 266 10.65 11.61 -19.00
C ALA A 266 10.08 13.00 -18.70
N GLY A 267 8.86 13.30 -19.16
CA GLY A 267 8.17 14.55 -18.80
C GLY A 267 7.48 14.51 -17.43
N TYR A 268 7.26 13.32 -16.88
CA TYR A 268 6.57 13.13 -15.60
C TYR A 268 7.52 13.06 -14.40
N PHE A 269 8.68 12.43 -14.58
CA PHE A 269 9.73 12.29 -13.55
C PHE A 269 10.84 13.32 -13.73
#